data_AF-A0A6N2TIJ2-F1
#
_entry.id   AF-A0A6N2TIJ2-F1
#
_cell.length_a   1.000
_cell.length_b   1.000
_cell.length_c   1.000
_cell.angle_alpha   90.00
_cell.angle_beta   90.00
_cell.angle_gamma   90.00
#
_symmetry.space_group_name_H-M   'P 1'
#
loop_
_entity.id
_entity.type
_entity.pdbx_description
1 polymer ?
#
loop_
_entity_poly.entity_id
_entity_poly.type
_entity_poly.pdbx_seq_one_letter_code
_entity_poly.pdbx_strand_id
1 'polypeptide(L)'
;MNSKQLLARKDATGAVQTLRDHLHGAGKLARDFEEEFSAISYTAALLHDIGKASEDFQEYLLSAKGHRGSVIHAWQGAFLVDDACALSSEKSAAEQAVQEITREILELAIAKHHGELPDCLDVDGLSTFFDGLATDRKNEIRFSYQEVKDRISYLDLDIAGNYDKSIRDVEHFMQKFNMGGIANSDSFYFYLGLFAKYVYSRLIDADRLDAACFEERRTYRSKSIDWSSLIDRFEKNIRKFDHTSEINKIRNRISEQCRLEGKRSTGIYRLAVPTGGGKTLASLNFALHHAIETNKRRIIYVIPYLSITSQTVKVFREILELDEDDTETLLEHYSSAGGRKDDDTFTNTQSEFDQEEDDEQNAKRKLATERWDSQIIVTTMVRFLETVMSSKSGDLRRFHNMADSIIIFDEIQSLPTNAINLFNEVVSFLSKILGSTIVLCSATQPLLERTSRKNLLLADCPNLIDDSQEYFEKLRRTCVVAATEMKNCDELAEILYLIFDYPHKHHTFKHFEV
;
A
#
# COMPACT_ATOMS: atom_id res chain seq x y z
N MET A 1 -19.99 29.74 26.26
CA MET A 1 -20.16 29.42 24.82
C MET A 1 -21.45 28.64 24.68
N ASN A 2 -22.21 28.84 23.60
CA ASN A 2 -23.39 28.01 23.34
C ASN A 2 -22.93 26.55 23.32
N SER A 3 -23.54 25.67 24.11
CA SER A 3 -23.25 24.22 24.21
C SER A 3 -23.48 23.43 22.90
N LYS A 4 -23.57 24.13 21.77
CA LYS A 4 -24.01 23.64 20.46
C LYS A 4 -22.92 23.53 19.40
N GLN A 5 -21.68 23.97 19.66
CA GLN A 5 -20.63 23.93 18.64
C GLN A 5 -19.33 23.33 19.20
N LEU A 6 -19.29 21.99 19.25
CA LEU A 6 -18.04 21.26 19.49
C LEU A 6 -17.10 21.48 18.31
N LEU A 7 -15.82 21.66 18.62
CA LEU A 7 -14.77 21.90 17.64
C LEU A 7 -13.83 20.70 17.56
N ALA A 8 -13.43 20.34 16.34
CA ALA A 8 -12.38 19.34 16.11
C ALA A 8 -10.98 19.96 16.13
N ARG A 9 -10.85 21.15 15.53
CA ARG A 9 -9.57 21.85 15.34
C ARG A 9 -9.79 23.35 15.09
N LYS A 10 -8.70 24.11 15.29
CA LYS A 10 -8.58 25.54 14.96
C LYS A 10 -7.25 25.74 14.23
N ASP A 11 -7.29 26.39 13.07
CA ASP A 11 -6.07 26.65 12.28
C ASP A 11 -5.31 27.90 12.76
N ALA A 12 -4.15 28.16 12.15
CA ALA A 12 -3.30 29.31 12.47
C ALA A 12 -3.97 30.67 12.17
N THR A 13 -4.96 30.71 11.29
CA THR A 13 -5.74 31.92 10.95
C THR A 13 -6.91 32.16 11.92
N GLY A 14 -7.16 31.21 12.81
CA GLY A 14 -8.26 31.22 13.76
C GLY A 14 -9.57 30.67 13.19
N ALA A 15 -9.58 30.12 11.97
CA ALA A 15 -10.71 29.40 11.44
C ALA A 15 -10.91 28.10 12.23
N VAL A 16 -12.16 27.69 12.41
CA VAL A 16 -12.51 26.50 13.20
C VAL A 16 -13.24 25.50 12.33
N GLN A 17 -12.96 24.21 12.55
CA GLN A 17 -13.74 23.11 12.00
C GLN A 17 -14.60 22.53 13.12
N THR A 18 -15.89 22.38 12.89
CA THR A 18 -16.76 21.74 13.88
C THR A 18 -16.43 20.24 13.96
N LEU A 19 -16.66 19.64 15.13
CA LEU A 19 -16.46 18.21 15.32
C LEU A 19 -17.38 17.40 14.40
N ARG A 20 -18.62 17.85 14.19
CA ARG A 20 -19.55 17.22 13.25
C ARG A 20 -18.98 17.21 11.84
N ASP A 21 -18.54 18.38 11.33
CA ASP A 21 -18.04 18.48 9.96
C ASP A 21 -16.80 17.61 9.76
N HIS A 22 -15.90 17.56 10.74
CA HIS A 22 -14.71 16.72 10.71
C HIS A 22 -15.05 15.23 10.68
N LEU A 23 -15.86 14.74 11.61
CA LEU A 23 -16.20 13.31 11.69
C LEU A 23 -16.94 12.82 10.44
N HIS A 24 -17.90 13.62 9.93
CA HIS A 24 -18.62 13.29 8.70
C HIS A 24 -17.76 13.47 7.45
N GLY A 25 -16.86 14.46 7.42
CA GLY A 25 -15.90 14.70 6.35
C GLY A 25 -14.90 13.55 6.22
N ALA A 26 -14.24 13.19 7.32
CA ALA A 26 -13.34 12.05 7.41
C ALA A 26 -14.10 10.74 7.10
N GLY A 27 -15.29 10.53 7.67
CA GLY A 27 -16.14 9.38 7.32
C GLY A 27 -16.38 9.26 5.82
N LYS A 28 -16.81 10.36 5.19
CA LYS A 28 -17.06 10.41 3.74
C LYS A 28 -15.79 10.10 2.94
N LEU A 29 -14.65 10.70 3.28
CA LEU A 29 -13.38 10.41 2.61
C LEU A 29 -13.01 8.93 2.75
N ALA A 30 -13.07 8.39 3.98
CA ALA A 30 -12.76 7.00 4.25
C ALA A 30 -13.62 6.07 3.41
N ARG A 31 -14.92 6.35 3.26
CA ARG A 31 -15.85 5.59 2.41
C ARG A 31 -15.53 5.74 0.92
N ASP A 32 -15.29 6.95 0.46
CA ASP A 32 -15.18 7.27 -0.97
C ASP A 32 -13.80 6.86 -1.55
N PHE A 33 -12.81 6.52 -0.71
CA PHE A 33 -11.51 5.99 -1.18
C PHE A 33 -11.63 4.67 -1.96
N GLU A 34 -12.46 3.73 -1.51
CA GLU A 34 -12.70 2.44 -2.19
C GLU A 34 -14.10 1.94 -1.87
N GLU A 35 -14.85 1.41 -2.84
CA GLU A 35 -16.24 1.01 -2.60
C GLU A 35 -16.32 -0.23 -1.70
N GLU A 36 -15.40 -1.17 -1.91
CA GLU A 36 -15.34 -2.40 -1.14
C GLU A 36 -14.89 -2.14 0.31
N PHE A 37 -15.58 -2.77 1.28
CA PHE A 37 -15.34 -2.59 2.72
C PHE A 37 -15.42 -1.14 3.20
N SER A 38 -16.26 -0.34 2.55
CA SER A 38 -16.37 1.10 2.80
C SER A 38 -17.15 1.45 4.07
N ALA A 39 -18.05 0.59 4.54
CA ALA A 39 -18.86 0.87 5.72
C ALA A 39 -18.09 0.73 7.03
N ILE A 40 -17.24 -0.28 7.16
CA ILE A 40 -16.37 -0.43 8.34
C ILE A 40 -15.35 0.72 8.43
N SER A 41 -14.79 1.14 7.29
CA SER A 41 -13.87 2.27 7.20
C SER A 41 -14.56 3.61 7.49
N TYR A 42 -15.78 3.80 6.98
CA TYR A 42 -16.64 4.95 7.31
C TYR A 42 -16.91 5.01 8.81
N THR A 43 -17.28 3.89 9.43
CA THR A 43 -17.59 3.81 10.86
C THR A 43 -16.37 4.12 11.72
N ALA A 44 -15.19 3.57 11.37
CA ALA A 44 -13.94 3.89 12.03
C ALA A 44 -13.66 5.41 12.01
N ALA A 45 -13.75 6.03 10.83
CA ALA A 45 -13.53 7.48 10.67
C ALA A 45 -14.61 8.35 11.29
N LEU A 46 -15.87 7.91 11.31
CA LEU A 46 -16.96 8.65 11.94
C LEU A 46 -16.80 8.71 13.47
N LEU A 47 -16.20 7.68 14.08
CA LEU A 47 -16.12 7.54 15.54
C LEU A 47 -14.74 7.85 16.13
N HIS A 48 -13.69 7.97 15.31
CA HIS A 48 -12.30 8.00 15.81
C HIS A 48 -11.99 9.08 16.85
N ASP A 49 -12.59 10.27 16.67
CA ASP A 49 -12.23 11.49 17.38
C ASP A 49 -13.36 12.04 18.27
N ILE A 50 -14.38 11.22 18.57
CA ILE A 50 -15.52 11.69 19.38
C ILE A 50 -15.11 12.14 20.79
N GLY A 51 -13.96 11.66 21.30
CA GLY A 51 -13.44 12.07 22.61
C GLY A 51 -13.12 13.56 22.66
N LYS A 52 -12.97 14.23 21.50
CA LYS A 52 -12.87 15.68 21.41
C LYS A 52 -14.10 16.41 21.93
N ALA A 53 -15.23 15.72 22.11
CA ALA A 53 -16.43 16.28 22.71
C ALA A 53 -16.27 16.61 24.20
N SER A 54 -15.25 16.09 24.90
CA SER A 54 -15.04 16.36 26.33
C SER A 54 -14.74 17.83 26.62
N GLU A 55 -15.09 18.29 27.83
CA GLU A 55 -14.84 19.66 28.26
C GLU A 55 -13.35 19.96 28.28
N ASP A 56 -12.56 19.05 28.84
CA ASP A 56 -11.10 19.13 28.86
C ASP A 56 -10.50 19.34 27.46
N PHE A 57 -11.00 18.63 26.43
CA PHE A 57 -10.50 18.81 25.06
C PHE A 57 -10.93 20.16 24.46
N GLN A 58 -12.18 20.56 24.68
CA GLN A 58 -12.67 21.85 24.18
C GLN A 58 -11.93 23.03 24.83
N GLU A 59 -11.67 22.97 26.14
CA GLU A 59 -10.85 23.95 26.85
C GLU A 59 -9.40 23.94 26.36
N TYR A 60 -8.82 22.75 26.16
CA TYR A 60 -7.49 22.59 25.57
C TYR A 60 -7.39 23.28 24.20
N LEU A 61 -8.37 23.08 23.31
CA LEU A 61 -8.36 23.65 21.96
C LEU A 61 -8.50 25.19 21.97
N LEU A 62 -9.24 25.74 22.94
CA LEU A 62 -9.50 27.17 23.05
C LEU A 62 -8.43 27.91 23.85
N SER A 63 -7.74 27.22 24.75
CA SER A 63 -6.67 27.79 25.57
C SER A 63 -5.32 27.70 24.85
N ALA A 64 -4.61 28.82 24.72
CA ALA A 64 -3.27 28.86 24.13
C ALA A 64 -2.17 28.23 25.03
N LYS A 65 -2.55 27.42 26.04
CA LYS A 65 -1.67 26.97 27.14
C LYS A 65 -1.52 25.46 27.25
N GLY A 66 -2.13 24.67 26.37
CA GLY A 66 -2.00 23.21 26.36
C GLY A 66 -0.87 22.70 25.45
N HIS A 67 -0.30 21.54 25.80
CA HIS A 67 0.64 20.82 24.93
C HIS A 67 -0.11 19.77 24.11
N ARG A 68 0.29 19.55 22.85
CA ARG A 68 -0.31 18.52 21.98
C ARG A 68 -0.23 17.14 22.66
N GLY A 69 -1.36 16.44 22.73
CA GLY A 69 -1.46 15.10 23.33
C GLY A 69 -1.76 15.08 24.84
N SER A 70 -2.03 16.22 25.47
CA SER A 70 -2.34 16.29 26.91
C SER A 70 -3.71 15.75 27.31
N VAL A 71 -4.64 15.60 26.36
CA VAL A 71 -6.01 15.13 26.60
C VAL A 71 -6.29 13.86 25.80
N ILE A 72 -6.77 12.82 26.47
CA ILE A 72 -7.12 11.53 25.85
C ILE A 72 -8.43 11.70 25.07
N HIS A 73 -8.41 11.41 23.77
CA HIS A 73 -9.60 11.52 22.92
C HIS A 73 -9.80 10.39 21.90
N ALA A 74 -8.85 9.47 21.77
CA ALA A 74 -8.93 8.37 20.81
C ALA A 74 -9.73 7.15 21.29
N TRP A 75 -9.93 6.98 22.61
CA TRP A 75 -10.48 5.74 23.18
C TRP A 75 -12.01 5.73 23.23
N GLN A 76 -12.61 6.91 23.36
CA GLN A 76 -14.05 7.05 23.58
C GLN A 76 -14.86 6.49 22.40
N GLY A 77 -14.33 6.62 21.17
CA GLY A 77 -14.94 6.01 19.98
C GLY A 77 -14.96 4.49 20.02
N ALA A 78 -13.87 3.87 20.48
CA ALA A 78 -13.80 2.42 20.67
C ALA A 78 -14.82 1.95 21.73
N PHE A 79 -14.98 2.70 22.83
CA PHE A 79 -15.99 2.39 23.84
C PHE A 79 -17.44 2.41 23.30
N LEU A 80 -17.75 3.36 22.39
CA LEU A 80 -19.06 3.40 21.73
C LEU A 80 -19.30 2.18 20.82
N VAL A 81 -18.25 1.69 20.16
CA VAL A 81 -18.34 0.48 19.33
C VAL A 81 -18.68 -0.73 20.19
N ASP A 82 -18.06 -0.89 21.35
CA ASP A 82 -18.42 -1.97 22.28
C ASP A 82 -19.83 -1.80 22.85
N ASP A 83 -20.28 -0.57 23.16
CA ASP A 83 -21.67 -0.33 23.57
C ASP A 83 -22.65 -0.73 22.43
N ALA A 84 -22.31 -0.44 21.17
CA ALA A 84 -23.12 -0.83 20.02
C ALA A 84 -23.14 -2.36 19.80
N CYS A 85 -22.00 -3.02 20.00
CA CYS A 85 -21.89 -4.48 19.98
C CYS A 85 -22.80 -5.12 21.04
N ALA A 86 -22.79 -4.61 22.28
CA ALA A 86 -23.59 -5.11 23.39
C ALA A 86 -25.11 -4.92 23.20
N LEU A 87 -25.53 -3.92 22.41
CA LEU A 87 -26.94 -3.66 22.08
C LEU A 87 -27.43 -4.47 20.88
N SER A 88 -26.53 -5.14 20.16
CA SER A 88 -26.90 -5.98 19.02
C SER A 88 -27.67 -7.23 19.49
N SER A 89 -28.63 -7.67 18.69
CA SER A 89 -29.60 -8.71 19.09
C SER A 89 -28.95 -10.07 19.40
N GLU A 90 -29.63 -10.92 20.17
CA GLU A 90 -29.21 -12.33 20.36
C GLU A 90 -29.11 -13.03 19.01
N LYS A 91 -27.94 -13.62 18.75
CA LYS A 91 -27.56 -14.22 17.48
C LYS A 91 -26.93 -15.60 17.67
N SER A 92 -26.81 -16.35 16.59
CA SER A 92 -26.07 -17.62 16.58
C SER A 92 -24.59 -17.41 16.94
N ALA A 93 -23.91 -18.47 17.38
CA ALA A 93 -22.49 -18.39 17.74
C ALA A 93 -21.60 -17.89 16.58
N ALA A 94 -21.94 -18.21 15.33
CA ALA A 94 -21.19 -17.75 14.16
C ALA A 94 -21.36 -16.24 13.94
N GLU A 95 -22.58 -15.73 14.05
CA GLU A 95 -22.86 -14.30 13.94
C GLU A 95 -22.22 -13.50 15.08
N GLN A 96 -22.22 -14.05 16.30
CA GLN A 96 -21.55 -13.44 17.45
C GLN A 96 -20.04 -13.30 17.19
N ALA A 97 -19.39 -14.34 16.63
CA ALA A 97 -17.97 -14.27 16.29
C ALA A 97 -17.67 -13.15 15.27
N VAL A 98 -18.53 -12.96 14.26
CA VAL A 98 -18.38 -11.86 13.29
C VAL A 98 -18.53 -10.49 13.97
N GLN A 99 -19.46 -10.36 14.90
CA GLN A 99 -19.65 -9.13 15.67
C GLN A 99 -18.43 -8.79 16.52
N GLU A 100 -17.90 -9.79 17.24
CA GLU A 100 -16.68 -9.63 18.05
C GLU A 100 -15.49 -9.23 17.17
N ILE A 101 -15.29 -9.89 16.03
CA ILE A 101 -14.25 -9.50 15.06
C ILE A 101 -14.46 -8.07 14.56
N THR A 102 -15.70 -7.69 14.21
CA THR A 102 -16.04 -6.34 13.73
C THR A 102 -15.74 -5.29 14.81
N ARG A 103 -16.12 -5.58 16.06
CA ARG A 103 -15.86 -4.73 17.22
C ARG A 103 -14.36 -4.55 17.38
N GLU A 104 -13.58 -5.63 17.43
CA GLU A 104 -12.13 -5.58 17.67
C GLU A 104 -11.37 -4.82 16.56
N ILE A 105 -11.75 -5.00 15.29
CA ILE A 105 -11.14 -4.22 14.18
C ILE A 105 -11.39 -2.72 14.38
N LEU A 106 -12.63 -2.33 14.65
CA LEU A 106 -13.01 -0.93 14.83
C LEU A 106 -12.34 -0.34 16.07
N GLU A 107 -12.36 -1.06 17.19
CA GLU A 107 -11.73 -0.67 18.45
C GLU A 107 -10.22 -0.45 18.28
N LEU A 108 -9.53 -1.40 17.65
CA LEU A 108 -8.11 -1.31 17.38
C LEU A 108 -7.79 -0.10 16.50
N ALA A 109 -8.55 0.07 15.40
CA ALA A 109 -8.32 1.17 14.48
C ALA A 109 -8.56 2.54 15.14
N ILE A 110 -9.68 2.69 15.84
CA ILE A 110 -10.08 3.93 16.51
C ILE A 110 -9.13 4.26 17.66
N ALA A 111 -8.89 3.35 18.60
CA ALA A 111 -8.12 3.66 19.80
C ALA A 111 -6.65 3.99 19.52
N LYS A 112 -6.12 3.61 18.34
CA LYS A 112 -4.71 3.75 17.97
C LYS A 112 -4.46 4.66 16.76
N HIS A 113 -5.45 5.43 16.34
CA HIS A 113 -5.34 6.27 15.15
C HIS A 113 -4.29 7.40 15.23
N HIS A 114 -3.82 7.79 16.41
CA HIS A 114 -2.72 8.77 16.53
C HIS A 114 -1.31 8.19 16.52
N GLY A 115 -1.15 6.86 16.58
CA GLY A 115 0.12 6.23 16.92
C GLY A 115 0.49 5.06 16.03
N GLU A 116 0.85 3.96 16.68
CA GLU A 116 1.21 2.70 16.06
C GLU A 116 0.20 1.64 16.51
N LEU A 117 -0.07 0.68 15.63
CA LEU A 117 -0.85 -0.51 15.98
C LEU A 117 -0.05 -1.35 17.01
N PRO A 118 -0.63 -1.68 18.17
CA PRO A 118 0.02 -2.48 19.18
C PRO A 118 0.01 -3.96 18.81
N ASP A 119 0.90 -4.73 19.42
CA ASP A 119 0.67 -6.16 19.59
C ASP A 119 -0.59 -6.34 20.45
N CYS A 120 -1.56 -7.09 19.92
CA CYS A 120 -2.85 -7.27 20.57
C CYS A 120 -2.83 -8.33 21.68
N LEU A 121 -1.73 -9.07 21.80
CA LEU A 121 -1.46 -10.04 22.85
C LEU A 121 -0.18 -9.64 23.56
N ASP A 122 -0.17 -9.75 24.89
CA ASP A 122 1.07 -9.64 25.65
C ASP A 122 2.00 -10.85 25.43
N VAL A 123 3.22 -10.75 25.95
CA VAL A 123 4.27 -11.78 25.76
C VAL A 123 3.86 -13.14 26.32
N ASP A 124 3.04 -13.15 27.37
CA ASP A 124 2.57 -14.36 28.05
C ASP A 124 1.26 -14.92 27.46
N GLY A 125 0.61 -14.17 26.57
CA GLY A 125 -0.69 -14.50 25.97
C GLY A 125 -1.86 -14.45 26.95
N LEU A 126 -1.71 -13.75 28.09
CA LEU A 126 -2.67 -13.73 29.20
C LEU A 126 -3.58 -12.50 29.16
N SER A 127 -3.08 -11.37 28.66
CA SER A 127 -3.87 -10.16 28.48
C SER A 127 -3.87 -9.70 27.02
N THR A 128 -4.97 -9.08 26.64
CA THR A 128 -5.17 -8.54 25.30
C THR A 128 -5.22 -7.02 25.34
N PHE A 129 -4.94 -6.39 24.19
CA PHE A 129 -5.19 -4.96 24.01
C PHE A 129 -6.66 -4.59 24.36
N PHE A 130 -7.59 -5.49 24.03
CA PHE A 130 -9.02 -5.31 24.22
C PHE A 130 -9.46 -5.37 25.69
N ASP A 131 -8.67 -5.97 26.59
CA ASP A 131 -8.93 -5.93 28.03
C ASP A 131 -8.93 -4.49 28.57
N GLY A 132 -8.16 -3.60 27.93
CA GLY A 132 -8.15 -2.17 28.22
C GLY A 132 -9.46 -1.45 27.85
N LEU A 133 -10.30 -2.08 27.02
CA LEU A 133 -11.58 -1.57 26.54
C LEU A 133 -12.79 -2.13 27.31
N ALA A 134 -12.54 -3.05 28.26
CA ALA A 134 -13.57 -3.64 29.10
C ALA A 134 -14.40 -2.60 29.86
N THR A 135 -15.66 -2.95 30.16
CA THR A 135 -16.67 -2.07 30.77
C THR A 135 -16.18 -1.31 32.00
N ASP A 136 -15.42 -1.95 32.89
CA ASP A 136 -14.90 -1.32 34.11
C ASP A 136 -13.92 -0.16 33.81
N ARG A 137 -13.15 -0.27 32.72
CA ARG A 137 -12.18 0.73 32.27
C ARG A 137 -12.86 1.95 31.64
N LYS A 138 -14.01 1.76 30.99
CA LYS A 138 -14.80 2.84 30.38
C LYS A 138 -15.23 3.91 31.38
N ASN A 139 -15.42 3.50 32.65
CA ASN A 139 -15.86 4.37 33.74
C ASN A 139 -14.73 5.13 34.43
N GLU A 140 -13.47 4.93 34.03
CA GLU A 140 -12.35 5.70 34.58
C GLU A 140 -12.48 7.19 34.22
N ILE A 141 -12.29 8.05 35.23
CA ILE A 141 -12.44 9.51 35.12
C ILE A 141 -11.63 10.10 33.95
N ARG A 142 -10.42 9.56 33.69
CA ARG A 142 -9.52 10.06 32.64
C ARG A 142 -10.08 10.00 31.21
N PHE A 143 -11.15 9.23 30.97
CA PHE A 143 -11.79 9.13 29.66
C PHE A 143 -13.02 10.04 29.52
N SER A 144 -13.58 10.54 30.62
CA SER A 144 -14.81 11.33 30.65
C SER A 144 -15.93 10.76 29.75
N TYR A 145 -16.05 9.43 29.71
CA TYR A 145 -16.82 8.76 28.65
C TYR A 145 -18.32 9.07 28.72
N GLN A 146 -18.91 9.09 29.92
CA GLN A 146 -20.32 9.44 30.09
C GLN A 146 -20.61 10.88 29.64
N GLU A 147 -19.71 11.82 29.96
CA GLU A 147 -19.82 13.21 29.51
C GLU A 147 -19.79 13.32 27.98
N VAL A 148 -18.86 12.59 27.33
CA VAL A 148 -18.80 12.51 25.87
C VAL A 148 -20.11 11.97 25.31
N LYS A 149 -20.65 10.86 25.85
CA LYS A 149 -21.94 10.29 25.40
C LYS A 149 -23.09 11.29 25.48
N ASP A 150 -23.17 12.07 26.55
CA ASP A 150 -24.24 13.06 26.72
C ASP A 150 -24.12 14.22 25.71
N ARG A 151 -22.90 14.52 25.27
CA ARG A 151 -22.58 15.64 24.38
C ARG A 151 -22.56 15.30 22.89
N ILE A 152 -22.55 14.04 22.48
CA ILE A 152 -22.51 13.69 21.05
C ILE A 152 -23.89 13.65 20.36
N SER A 153 -24.98 13.86 21.09
CA SER A 153 -26.37 13.76 20.59
C SER A 153 -26.68 14.65 19.37
N TYR A 154 -25.98 15.78 19.21
CA TYR A 154 -26.14 16.70 18.08
C TYR A 154 -25.13 16.51 16.94
N LEU A 155 -24.26 15.50 17.04
CA LEU A 155 -23.30 15.16 15.98
C LEU A 155 -23.92 14.33 14.85
N ASP A 156 -25.19 13.91 14.98
CA ASP A 156 -25.94 13.19 13.94
C ASP A 156 -25.25 11.87 13.56
N LEU A 157 -24.98 11.03 14.56
CA LEU A 157 -24.24 9.77 14.43
C LEU A 157 -25.21 8.57 14.50
N ASP A 158 -25.39 7.85 13.39
CA ASP A 158 -26.10 6.57 13.36
C ASP A 158 -25.16 5.42 13.80
N ILE A 159 -24.83 5.37 15.09
CA ILE A 159 -23.81 4.42 15.60
C ILE A 159 -24.23 2.96 15.34
N ALA A 160 -25.46 2.60 15.72
CA ALA A 160 -25.96 1.23 15.57
C ALA A 160 -26.07 0.81 14.10
N GLY A 161 -26.67 1.65 13.24
CA GLY A 161 -26.81 1.32 11.82
C GLY A 161 -25.49 1.27 11.07
N ASN A 162 -24.49 2.05 11.48
CA ASN A 162 -23.14 1.98 10.93
C ASN A 162 -22.37 0.74 11.41
N TYR A 163 -22.54 0.33 12.67
CA TYR A 163 -22.00 -0.92 13.17
C TYR A 163 -22.60 -2.14 12.43
N ASP A 164 -23.92 -2.17 12.21
CA ASP A 164 -24.59 -3.22 11.43
C ASP A 164 -24.12 -3.30 9.97
N LYS A 165 -23.78 -2.16 9.34
CA LYS A 165 -23.16 -2.16 8.02
C LYS A 165 -21.71 -2.67 8.08
N SER A 166 -20.98 -2.36 9.14
CA SER A 166 -19.61 -2.84 9.35
C SER A 166 -19.55 -4.36 9.52
N ILE A 167 -20.54 -4.96 10.22
CA ILE A 167 -20.69 -6.43 10.32
C ILE A 167 -20.78 -7.04 8.92
N ARG A 168 -21.61 -6.47 8.03
CA ARG A 168 -21.77 -6.96 6.65
C ARG A 168 -20.47 -6.90 5.84
N ASP A 169 -19.65 -5.89 6.05
CA ASP A 169 -18.32 -5.81 5.42
C ASP A 169 -17.39 -6.95 5.91
N VAL A 170 -17.44 -7.29 7.20
CA VAL A 170 -16.66 -8.41 7.76
C VAL A 170 -17.20 -9.76 7.26
N GLU A 171 -18.52 -9.93 7.18
CA GLU A 171 -19.14 -11.12 6.56
C GLU A 171 -18.68 -11.29 5.11
N HIS A 172 -18.68 -10.20 4.34
CA HIS A 172 -18.20 -10.21 2.96
C HIS A 172 -16.71 -10.56 2.87
N PHE A 173 -15.88 -10.02 3.76
CA PHE A 173 -14.46 -10.39 3.87
C PHE A 173 -14.29 -11.89 4.12
N MET A 174 -15.03 -12.46 5.08
CA MET A 174 -14.99 -13.90 5.38
C MET A 174 -15.49 -14.75 4.22
N GLN A 175 -16.52 -14.30 3.50
CA GLN A 175 -17.00 -14.97 2.29
C GLN A 175 -15.93 -14.98 1.19
N LYS A 176 -15.28 -13.85 0.89
CA LYS A 176 -14.18 -13.78 -0.08
C LYS A 176 -13.01 -14.67 0.33
N PHE A 177 -12.65 -14.71 1.61
CA PHE A 177 -11.62 -15.60 2.12
C PHE A 177 -11.96 -17.07 1.85
N ASN A 178 -13.16 -17.50 2.24
CA ASN A 178 -13.62 -18.88 2.08
C ASN A 178 -13.70 -19.30 0.59
N MET A 179 -14.11 -18.39 -0.30
CA MET A 179 -14.14 -18.63 -1.74
C MET A 179 -12.75 -18.56 -2.40
N GLY A 180 -11.78 -17.92 -1.76
CA GLY A 180 -10.43 -17.68 -2.30
C GLY A 180 -9.56 -18.93 -2.42
N GLY A 181 -9.99 -20.08 -1.89
CA GLY A 181 -9.28 -21.36 -2.03
C GLY A 181 -8.17 -21.60 -1.00
N ILE A 182 -8.05 -20.74 0.03
CA ILE A 182 -7.19 -20.99 1.19
C ILE A 182 -8.02 -21.60 2.31
N ALA A 183 -7.70 -22.83 2.68
CA ALA A 183 -8.42 -23.58 3.72
C ALA A 183 -7.60 -23.73 5.02
N ASN A 184 -6.73 -22.75 5.33
CA ASN A 184 -5.89 -22.78 6.53
C ASN A 184 -6.26 -21.65 7.51
N SER A 185 -6.42 -21.99 8.79
CA SER A 185 -6.65 -21.04 9.87
C SER A 185 -5.52 -20.02 10.02
N ASP A 186 -4.26 -20.42 9.80
CA ASP A 186 -3.13 -19.48 9.92
C ASP A 186 -3.25 -18.31 8.94
N SER A 187 -3.64 -18.62 7.70
CA SER A 187 -3.83 -17.60 6.66
C SER A 187 -5.07 -16.75 6.94
N PHE A 188 -6.12 -17.31 7.55
CA PHE A 188 -7.29 -16.54 7.99
C PHE A 188 -6.89 -15.45 9.00
N TYR A 189 -6.17 -15.81 10.06
CA TYR A 189 -5.72 -14.84 11.06
C TYR A 189 -4.75 -13.81 10.49
N PHE A 190 -3.86 -14.22 9.57
CA PHE A 190 -2.99 -13.29 8.88
C PHE A 190 -3.78 -12.29 8.02
N TYR A 191 -4.78 -12.76 7.27
CA TYR A 191 -5.65 -11.91 6.45
C TYR A 191 -6.49 -10.99 7.31
N LEU A 192 -6.94 -11.46 8.48
CA LEU A 192 -7.68 -10.64 9.43
C LEU A 192 -6.82 -9.49 9.95
N GLY A 193 -5.55 -9.74 10.27
CA GLY A 193 -4.59 -8.70 10.63
C GLY A 193 -4.34 -7.70 9.51
N LEU A 194 -4.21 -8.17 8.26
CA LEU A 194 -4.12 -7.29 7.08
C LEU A 194 -5.40 -6.48 6.86
N PHE A 195 -6.57 -7.08 7.09
CA PHE A 195 -7.85 -6.40 6.96
C PHE A 195 -8.01 -5.30 8.02
N ALA A 196 -7.63 -5.56 9.27
CA ALA A 196 -7.57 -4.53 10.31
C ALA A 196 -6.62 -3.38 9.94
N LYS A 197 -5.44 -3.69 9.39
CA LYS A 197 -4.50 -2.69 8.86
C LYS A 197 -5.07 -1.90 7.68
N TYR A 198 -5.87 -2.53 6.83
CA TYR A 198 -6.53 -1.87 5.70
C TYR A 198 -7.58 -0.85 6.19
N VAL A 199 -8.42 -1.22 7.14
CA VAL A 199 -9.38 -0.30 7.78
C VAL A 199 -8.66 0.85 8.49
N TYR A 200 -7.61 0.53 9.24
CA TYR A 200 -6.75 1.53 9.89
C TYR A 200 -6.14 2.51 8.87
N SER A 201 -5.59 1.99 7.77
CA SER A 201 -5.00 2.79 6.69
C SER A 201 -5.99 3.82 6.13
N ARG A 202 -7.23 3.41 5.85
CA ARG A 202 -8.29 4.30 5.36
C ARG A 202 -8.66 5.37 6.38
N LEU A 203 -8.77 5.00 7.66
CA LEU A 203 -9.01 5.95 8.75
C LEU A 203 -7.91 7.01 8.82
N ILE A 204 -6.63 6.59 8.88
CA ILE A 204 -5.50 7.50 8.99
C ILE A 204 -5.44 8.47 7.81
N ASP A 205 -5.63 7.96 6.59
CA ASP A 205 -5.58 8.83 5.41
C ASP A 205 -6.76 9.80 5.39
N ALA A 206 -7.95 9.36 5.79
CA ALA A 206 -9.15 10.19 5.82
C ALA A 206 -9.07 11.32 6.84
N ASP A 207 -8.64 11.05 8.08
CA ASP A 207 -8.46 12.10 9.10
C ASP A 207 -7.44 13.14 8.64
N ARG A 208 -6.26 12.70 8.20
CA ARG A 208 -5.20 13.61 7.75
C ARG A 208 -5.57 14.39 6.49
N LEU A 209 -6.33 13.79 5.57
CA LEU A 209 -6.77 14.46 4.36
C LEU A 209 -7.90 15.47 4.64
N ASP A 210 -8.83 15.15 5.54
CA ASP A 210 -9.87 16.07 5.97
C ASP A 210 -9.24 17.32 6.64
N ALA A 211 -8.26 17.08 7.52
CA ALA A 211 -7.43 18.12 8.13
C ALA A 211 -6.80 19.05 7.09
N ALA A 212 -6.09 18.47 6.11
CA ALA A 212 -5.40 19.21 5.07
C ALA A 212 -6.39 19.98 4.17
N CYS A 213 -7.52 19.38 3.81
CA CYS A 213 -8.56 20.04 3.03
C CYS A 213 -9.14 21.26 3.75
N PHE A 214 -9.34 21.16 5.06
CA PHE A 214 -9.80 22.27 5.89
C PHE A 214 -8.77 23.41 5.94
N GLU A 215 -7.50 23.11 6.21
CA GLU A 215 -6.42 24.11 6.31
C GLU A 215 -6.17 24.83 4.97
N GLU A 216 -6.18 24.07 3.87
CA GLU A 216 -5.98 24.60 2.51
C GLU A 216 -7.26 25.20 1.90
N ARG A 217 -8.41 25.13 2.61
CA ARG A 217 -9.72 25.59 2.12
C ARG A 217 -10.11 24.99 0.77
N ARG A 218 -9.79 23.71 0.57
CA ARG A 218 -10.09 22.96 -0.66
C ARG A 218 -11.01 21.77 -0.39
N THR A 219 -11.67 21.29 -1.43
CA THR A 219 -12.38 20.01 -1.40
C THR A 219 -11.55 18.95 -2.08
N TYR A 220 -11.33 17.82 -1.41
CA TYR A 220 -10.78 16.65 -2.08
C TYR A 220 -11.69 16.21 -3.23
N ARG A 221 -11.08 15.93 -4.39
CA ARG A 221 -11.75 15.28 -5.52
C ARG A 221 -10.88 14.12 -5.94
N SER A 222 -11.47 12.92 -5.94
CA SER A 222 -10.84 11.77 -6.57
C SER A 222 -10.59 12.11 -8.04
N LYS A 223 -9.35 11.90 -8.50
CA LYS A 223 -8.94 12.23 -9.86
C LYS A 223 -9.37 11.10 -10.79
N SER A 224 -10.07 11.44 -11.86
CA SER A 224 -10.32 10.49 -12.95
C SER A 224 -8.99 10.15 -13.64
N ILE A 225 -8.72 8.87 -13.80
CA ILE A 225 -7.50 8.41 -14.45
C ILE A 225 -7.75 8.30 -15.95
N ASP A 226 -6.95 8.98 -16.76
CA ASP A 226 -7.00 8.87 -18.22
C ASP A 226 -5.96 7.87 -18.72
N TRP A 227 -6.25 6.59 -18.51
CA TRP A 227 -5.43 5.50 -19.03
C TRP A 227 -5.32 5.54 -20.56
N SER A 228 -6.33 6.07 -21.27
CA SER A 228 -6.34 6.11 -22.74
C SER A 228 -5.23 7.02 -23.26
N SER A 229 -5.10 8.22 -22.70
CA SER A 229 -3.99 9.13 -23.01
C SER A 229 -2.62 8.49 -22.73
N LEU A 230 -2.46 7.78 -21.62
CA LEU A 230 -1.20 7.09 -21.31
C LEU A 230 -0.88 5.96 -22.29
N ILE A 231 -1.88 5.18 -22.69
CA ILE A 231 -1.73 4.14 -23.72
C ILE A 231 -1.34 4.75 -25.06
N ASP A 232 -2.00 5.84 -25.49
CA ASP A 232 -1.70 6.49 -26.76
C ASP A 232 -0.25 6.99 -26.82
N ARG A 233 0.23 7.60 -25.74
CA ARG A 233 1.64 8.04 -25.61
C ARG A 233 2.59 6.84 -25.61
N PHE A 234 2.26 5.79 -24.85
CA PHE A 234 3.04 4.56 -24.79
C PHE A 234 3.18 3.90 -26.17
N GLU A 235 2.06 3.64 -26.86
CA GLU A 235 2.04 3.00 -28.18
C GLU A 235 2.79 3.85 -29.23
N LYS A 236 2.59 5.17 -29.23
CA LYS A 236 3.28 6.10 -30.12
C LYS A 236 4.80 5.98 -29.95
N ASN A 237 5.31 5.89 -28.73
CA ASN A 237 6.74 5.77 -28.48
C ASN A 237 7.27 4.36 -28.73
N ILE A 238 6.49 3.31 -28.44
CA ILE A 238 6.88 1.92 -28.73
C ILE A 238 7.11 1.71 -30.23
N ARG A 239 6.28 2.31 -31.11
CA ARG A 239 6.42 2.23 -32.56
C ARG A 239 7.69 2.89 -33.12
N LYS A 240 8.37 3.73 -32.33
CA LYS A 240 9.63 4.38 -32.73
C LYS A 240 10.85 3.47 -32.55
N PHE A 241 10.74 2.39 -31.76
CA PHE A 241 11.85 1.48 -31.56
C PHE A 241 12.20 0.74 -32.85
N ASP A 242 13.48 0.40 -33.02
CA ASP A 242 13.91 -0.48 -34.09
C ASP A 242 13.26 -1.87 -33.94
N HIS A 243 12.80 -2.43 -35.06
CA HIS A 243 12.12 -3.72 -35.14
C HIS A 243 12.84 -4.70 -36.08
N THR A 244 14.02 -4.34 -36.57
CA THR A 244 14.70 -5.09 -37.64
C THR A 244 15.58 -6.21 -37.10
N SER A 245 16.24 -6.01 -35.96
CA SER A 245 17.09 -7.05 -35.35
C SER A 245 16.24 -8.21 -34.79
N GLU A 246 16.77 -9.44 -34.82
CA GLU A 246 16.08 -10.62 -34.28
C GLU A 246 15.72 -10.46 -32.80
N ILE A 247 16.58 -9.80 -32.01
CA ILE A 247 16.32 -9.47 -30.60
C ILE A 247 15.12 -8.53 -30.47
N ASN A 248 15.03 -7.51 -31.33
CA ASN A 248 13.93 -6.56 -31.29
C ASN A 248 12.60 -7.17 -31.78
N LYS A 249 12.64 -8.11 -32.73
CA LYS A 249 11.45 -8.90 -33.10
C LYS A 249 10.92 -9.72 -31.93
N ILE A 250 11.82 -10.35 -31.16
CA ILE A 250 11.43 -11.08 -29.94
C ILE A 250 10.81 -10.14 -28.91
N ARG A 251 11.44 -8.99 -28.64
CA ARG A 251 10.93 -7.97 -27.71
C ARG A 251 9.53 -7.48 -28.11
N ASN A 252 9.32 -7.22 -29.40
CA ASN A 252 8.00 -6.82 -29.91
C ASN A 252 6.96 -7.90 -29.71
N ARG A 253 7.31 -9.16 -30.00
CA ARG A 253 6.38 -10.29 -29.83
C ARG A 253 5.98 -10.45 -28.36
N ILE A 254 6.94 -10.36 -27.44
CA ILE A 254 6.68 -10.40 -25.99
C ILE A 254 5.79 -9.22 -25.58
N SER A 255 6.11 -8.01 -26.02
CA SER A 255 5.31 -6.82 -25.72
C SER A 255 3.87 -6.93 -26.22
N GLU A 256 3.68 -7.43 -27.45
CA GLU A 256 2.36 -7.62 -28.05
C GLU A 256 1.56 -8.72 -27.35
N GLN A 257 2.20 -9.82 -26.93
CA GLN A 257 1.55 -10.83 -26.10
C GLN A 257 1.08 -10.22 -24.77
N CYS A 258 1.93 -9.47 -24.07
CA CYS A 258 1.56 -8.77 -22.84
C CYS A 258 0.38 -7.81 -23.04
N ARG A 259 0.35 -7.06 -24.16
CA ARG A 259 -0.77 -6.19 -24.54
C ARG A 259 -2.09 -6.97 -24.65
N LEU A 260 -2.07 -8.07 -25.40
CA LEU A 260 -3.24 -8.92 -25.65
C LEU A 260 -3.75 -9.60 -24.38
N GLU A 261 -2.86 -9.91 -23.45
CA GLU A 261 -3.23 -10.49 -22.15
C GLU A 261 -3.76 -9.47 -21.15
N GLY A 262 -3.73 -8.17 -21.47
CA GLY A 262 -4.36 -7.12 -20.65
C GLY A 262 -5.85 -7.38 -20.38
N LYS A 263 -6.56 -8.09 -21.26
CA LYS A 263 -7.98 -8.45 -21.09
C LYS A 263 -8.27 -9.54 -20.06
N ARG A 264 -7.25 -10.14 -19.44
CA ARG A 264 -7.45 -11.17 -18.41
C ARG A 264 -8.23 -10.59 -17.23
N SER A 265 -8.88 -11.44 -16.46
CA SER A 265 -9.52 -11.04 -15.19
C SER A 265 -8.48 -10.64 -14.14
N THR A 266 -8.94 -10.10 -13.02
CA THR A 266 -8.07 -9.90 -11.85
C THR A 266 -7.50 -11.23 -11.35
N GLY A 267 -6.20 -11.24 -11.01
CA GLY A 267 -5.52 -12.44 -10.51
C GLY A 267 -4.03 -12.25 -10.30
N ILE A 268 -3.35 -13.36 -9.98
CA ILE A 268 -1.89 -13.39 -9.81
C ILE A 268 -1.28 -14.11 -11.02
N TYR A 269 -0.44 -13.39 -11.74
CA TYR A 269 0.17 -13.79 -13.00
C TYR A 269 1.70 -13.76 -12.92
N ARG A 270 2.32 -14.41 -13.90
CA ARG A 270 3.78 -14.53 -14.06
C ARG A 270 4.20 -13.99 -15.41
N LEU A 271 5.31 -13.27 -15.41
CA LEU A 271 6.01 -12.84 -16.61
C LEU A 271 7.45 -13.35 -16.57
N ALA A 272 7.67 -14.52 -17.16
CA ALA A 272 8.98 -15.17 -17.22
C ALA A 272 9.72 -14.75 -18.52
N VAL A 273 10.39 -13.60 -18.48
CA VAL A 273 11.10 -13.03 -19.64
C VAL A 273 12.61 -13.03 -19.37
N PRO A 274 13.44 -13.65 -20.24
CA PRO A 274 14.89 -13.65 -20.10
C PRO A 274 15.46 -12.22 -20.05
N THR A 275 16.63 -12.07 -19.42
CA THR A 275 17.32 -10.78 -19.36
C THR A 275 17.56 -10.20 -20.76
N GLY A 276 17.24 -8.90 -20.91
CA GLY A 276 17.29 -8.23 -22.20
C GLY A 276 16.07 -8.44 -23.12
N GLY A 277 15.08 -9.24 -22.71
CA GLY A 277 13.83 -9.48 -23.46
C GLY A 277 12.78 -8.36 -23.39
N GLY A 278 13.08 -7.20 -22.79
CA GLY A 278 12.17 -6.05 -22.75
C GLY A 278 11.10 -6.12 -21.65
N LYS A 279 11.34 -6.91 -20.60
CA LYS A 279 10.42 -7.16 -19.47
C LYS A 279 9.77 -5.89 -18.90
N THR A 280 10.55 -4.85 -18.63
CA THR A 280 10.07 -3.58 -18.03
C THR A 280 8.99 -2.89 -18.86
N LEU A 281 9.18 -2.75 -20.18
CA LEU A 281 8.17 -2.15 -21.05
C LEU A 281 7.03 -3.11 -21.36
N ALA A 282 7.30 -4.41 -21.44
CA ALA A 282 6.28 -5.43 -21.67
C ALA A 282 5.30 -5.54 -20.48
N SER A 283 5.79 -5.50 -19.25
CA SER A 283 4.93 -5.50 -18.05
C SER A 283 4.13 -4.21 -17.91
N LEU A 284 4.72 -3.05 -18.24
CA LEU A 284 3.98 -1.79 -18.31
C LEU A 284 2.88 -1.83 -19.37
N ASN A 285 3.16 -2.40 -20.55
CA ASN A 285 2.17 -2.57 -21.63
C ASN A 285 0.97 -3.41 -21.17
N PHE A 286 1.23 -4.56 -20.53
CA PHE A 286 0.17 -5.35 -19.89
C PHE A 286 -0.62 -4.50 -18.90
N ALA A 287 0.03 -3.79 -18.00
CA ALA A 287 -0.64 -3.05 -16.93
C ALA A 287 -1.51 -1.91 -17.46
N LEU A 288 -1.04 -1.12 -18.43
CA LEU A 288 -1.82 -0.03 -19.01
C LEU A 288 -3.12 -0.55 -19.67
N HIS A 289 -3.02 -1.60 -20.49
CA HIS A 289 -4.21 -2.18 -21.12
C HIS A 289 -5.11 -2.90 -20.11
N HIS A 290 -4.54 -3.61 -19.14
CA HIS A 290 -5.33 -4.25 -18.08
C HIS A 290 -6.06 -3.23 -17.21
N ALA A 291 -5.47 -2.05 -16.98
CA ALA A 291 -6.10 -1.00 -16.19
C ALA A 291 -7.39 -0.49 -16.83
N ILE A 292 -7.44 -0.34 -18.15
CA ILE A 292 -8.67 0.00 -18.86
C ILE A 292 -9.67 -1.15 -18.83
N GLU A 293 -9.23 -2.35 -19.21
CA GLU A 293 -10.12 -3.52 -19.36
C GLU A 293 -10.80 -3.94 -18.04
N THR A 294 -10.12 -3.71 -16.91
CA THR A 294 -10.61 -4.08 -15.58
C THR A 294 -10.87 -2.90 -14.66
N ASN A 295 -10.85 -1.67 -15.21
CA ASN A 295 -11.09 -0.42 -14.49
C ASN A 295 -10.23 -0.22 -13.23
N LYS A 296 -8.95 -0.64 -13.29
CA LYS A 296 -8.03 -0.52 -12.15
C LYS A 296 -7.68 0.92 -11.87
N ARG A 297 -7.46 1.21 -10.59
CA ARG A 297 -7.19 2.57 -10.12
C ARG A 297 -5.74 3.00 -10.31
N ARG A 298 -4.80 2.07 -10.16
CA ARG A 298 -3.36 2.42 -10.09
C ARG A 298 -2.47 1.32 -10.65
N ILE A 299 -1.25 1.71 -11.02
CA ILE A 299 -0.15 0.80 -11.30
C ILE A 299 0.95 1.03 -10.27
N ILE A 300 1.34 0.00 -9.53
CA ILE A 300 2.45 0.04 -8.57
C ILE A 300 3.56 -0.87 -9.08
N TYR A 301 4.70 -0.29 -9.45
CA TYR A 301 5.86 -0.98 -9.97
C TYR A 301 6.92 -1.11 -8.87
N VAL A 302 7.17 -2.33 -8.42
CA VAL A 302 8.03 -2.66 -7.28
C VAL A 302 9.36 -3.24 -7.80
N ILE A 303 10.46 -2.57 -7.48
CA ILE A 303 11.82 -2.91 -7.94
C ILE A 303 12.69 -3.30 -6.74
N PRO A 304 13.53 -4.34 -6.81
CA PRO A 304 14.29 -4.78 -5.64
C PRO A 304 15.52 -3.91 -5.36
N TYR A 305 16.19 -3.37 -6.39
CA TYR A 305 17.44 -2.61 -6.24
C TYR A 305 17.26 -1.14 -6.60
N LEU A 306 17.76 -0.26 -5.72
CA LEU A 306 17.69 1.20 -5.88
C LEU A 306 18.35 1.70 -7.18
N SER A 307 19.49 1.13 -7.56
CA SER A 307 20.25 1.55 -8.76
C SER A 307 19.47 1.36 -10.07
N ILE A 308 18.55 0.41 -10.12
CA ILE A 308 17.68 0.13 -11.29
C ILE A 308 16.40 0.97 -11.23
N THR A 309 16.07 1.51 -10.05
CA THR A 309 14.81 2.23 -9.82
C THR A 309 14.81 3.56 -10.56
N SER A 310 15.86 4.38 -10.41
CA SER A 310 15.96 5.68 -11.10
C SER A 310 16.02 5.53 -12.63
N GLN A 311 16.66 4.47 -13.14
CA GLN A 311 16.65 4.15 -14.56
C GLN A 311 15.24 3.80 -15.06
N THR A 312 14.49 3.00 -14.30
CA THR A 312 13.12 2.60 -14.67
C THR A 312 12.18 3.80 -14.68
N VAL A 313 12.29 4.70 -13.70
CA VAL A 313 11.53 5.95 -13.67
C VAL A 313 11.81 6.79 -14.92
N LYS A 314 13.08 6.97 -15.31
CA LYS A 314 13.45 7.69 -16.53
C LYS A 314 12.82 7.06 -17.77
N VAL A 315 12.90 5.73 -17.90
CA VAL A 315 12.27 5.00 -19.00
C VAL A 315 10.76 5.21 -19.03
N PHE A 316 10.08 5.22 -17.87
CA PHE A 316 8.64 5.46 -17.78
C PHE A 316 8.28 6.90 -18.12
N ARG A 317 9.02 7.90 -17.63
CA ARG A 317 8.79 9.31 -17.98
C ARG A 317 9.01 9.56 -19.48
N GLU A 318 10.06 8.99 -20.06
CA GLU A 318 10.36 9.11 -21.50
C GLU A 318 9.27 8.45 -22.37
N ILE A 319 8.87 7.21 -22.07
CA ILE A 319 7.89 6.48 -22.90
C ILE A 319 6.48 7.07 -22.80
N LEU A 320 6.13 7.64 -21.65
CA LEU A 320 4.82 8.24 -21.38
C LEU A 320 4.80 9.77 -21.61
N GLU A 321 5.90 10.37 -22.08
CA GLU A 321 6.02 11.82 -22.32
C GLU A 321 5.59 12.63 -21.08
N LEU A 322 6.15 12.29 -19.91
CA LEU A 322 5.87 12.95 -18.63
C LEU A 322 7.01 13.87 -18.21
N ASP A 323 6.65 15.03 -17.67
CA ASP A 323 7.61 15.96 -17.07
C ASP A 323 8.22 15.37 -15.78
N GLU A 324 9.40 15.83 -15.39
CA GLU A 324 10.07 15.33 -14.17
C GLU A 324 9.26 15.60 -12.89
N ASP A 325 8.52 16.72 -12.88
CA ASP A 325 7.73 17.18 -11.73
C ASP A 325 6.29 16.65 -11.67
N ASP A 326 5.85 15.88 -12.68
CA ASP A 326 4.53 15.25 -12.70
C ASP A 326 4.48 14.07 -11.71
N THR A 327 4.26 14.40 -10.45
CA THR A 327 4.07 13.45 -9.33
C THR A 327 2.64 12.92 -9.25
N GLU A 328 1.69 13.54 -9.97
CA GLU A 328 0.29 13.10 -9.98
C GLU A 328 0.12 11.87 -10.87
N THR A 329 0.78 11.87 -12.02
CA THR A 329 0.80 10.73 -12.94
C THR A 329 1.85 9.70 -12.50
N LEU A 330 3.09 10.11 -12.24
CA LEU A 330 4.19 9.20 -11.88
C LEU A 330 4.91 9.65 -10.61
N LEU A 331 4.73 8.87 -9.54
CA LEU A 331 5.42 9.06 -8.27
C LEU A 331 6.55 8.05 -8.10
N GLU A 332 7.73 8.53 -7.72
CA GLU A 332 8.81 7.69 -7.24
C GLU A 332 8.95 7.77 -5.72
N HIS A 333 8.90 6.62 -5.05
CA HIS A 333 9.03 6.53 -3.60
C HIS A 333 10.08 5.50 -3.19
N TYR A 334 11.31 5.97 -2.94
CA TYR A 334 12.41 5.16 -2.44
C TYR A 334 13.42 6.06 -1.72
N SER A 335 14.29 5.49 -0.88
CA SER A 335 15.11 6.23 0.12
C SER A 335 16.05 7.30 -0.44
N SER A 336 16.31 7.32 -1.76
CA SER A 336 17.11 8.34 -2.45
C SER A 336 16.29 9.27 -3.35
N ALA A 337 14.98 9.05 -3.48
CA ALA A 337 14.09 9.81 -4.35
C ALA A 337 13.50 11.04 -3.63
N GLY A 338 13.48 11.05 -2.29
CA GLY A 338 13.32 12.28 -1.51
C GLY A 338 14.70 12.87 -1.24
N GLY A 339 14.94 14.12 -1.64
CA GLY A 339 16.10 14.86 -1.19
C GLY A 339 16.23 14.70 0.33
N ARG A 340 17.38 14.22 0.80
CA ARG A 340 17.63 13.91 2.21
C ARG A 340 17.22 15.07 3.12
N LYS A 341 16.17 14.88 3.92
CA LYS A 341 16.01 15.37 5.31
C LYS A 341 14.99 14.49 6.05
N ASP A 342 15.26 13.19 6.13
CA ASP A 342 14.81 12.42 7.29
C ASP A 342 16.00 12.44 8.27
N ASP A 343 15.78 12.94 9.49
CA ASP A 343 16.70 13.19 10.62
C ASP A 343 17.67 14.41 10.57
N ASP A 344 17.22 15.50 11.21
CA ASP A 344 17.90 16.15 12.34
C ASP A 344 19.36 16.63 12.22
N THR A 345 19.75 17.30 11.13
CA THR A 345 20.92 18.20 11.17
C THR A 345 20.80 19.43 10.27
N PHE A 346 20.94 20.59 10.91
CA PHE A 346 21.03 21.93 10.33
C PHE A 346 22.38 22.12 9.60
N THR A 347 22.39 22.32 8.29
CA THR A 347 23.48 23.03 7.60
C THR A 347 22.94 23.85 6.43
N ASN A 348 22.95 25.17 6.63
CA ASN A 348 22.67 26.20 5.63
C ASN A 348 23.80 26.25 4.59
N THR A 349 23.45 26.27 3.30
CA THR A 349 23.99 27.19 2.29
C THR A 349 23.43 26.85 0.89
N GLN A 350 22.32 27.47 0.51
CA GLN A 350 21.87 27.61 -0.88
C GLN A 350 20.94 28.84 -0.98
N SER A 351 20.91 29.49 -2.14
CA SER A 351 20.33 30.82 -2.42
C SER A 351 18.82 30.92 -2.18
N GLU A 352 18.36 32.05 -1.62
CA GLU A 352 16.98 32.31 -1.17
C GLU A 352 15.91 32.29 -2.29
N PHE A 353 16.29 32.39 -3.56
CA PHE A 353 15.34 32.34 -4.69
C PHE A 353 15.09 30.92 -5.24
N ASP A 354 16.02 29.98 -5.05
CA ASP A 354 15.87 28.58 -5.46
C ASP A 354 15.22 27.72 -4.35
N GLN A 355 15.18 28.24 -3.11
CA GLN A 355 14.61 27.53 -1.96
C GLN A 355 13.08 27.43 -2.00
N GLU A 356 12.36 28.46 -2.46
CA GLU A 356 10.89 28.46 -2.38
C GLU A 356 10.23 27.46 -3.34
N GLU A 357 10.74 27.33 -4.58
CA GLU A 357 10.25 26.34 -5.55
C GLU A 357 10.66 24.91 -5.15
N ASP A 358 11.90 24.71 -4.68
CA ASP A 358 12.37 23.42 -4.15
C ASP A 358 11.58 23.01 -2.89
N ASP A 359 11.20 23.95 -2.02
CA ASP A 359 10.43 23.67 -0.81
C ASP A 359 8.97 23.29 -1.13
N GLU A 360 8.32 23.98 -2.08
CA GLU A 360 6.96 23.64 -2.51
C GLU A 360 6.91 22.28 -3.23
N GLN A 361 7.88 22.02 -4.12
CA GLN A 361 7.96 20.75 -4.84
C GLN A 361 8.30 19.58 -3.91
N ASN A 362 9.21 19.77 -2.95
CA ASN A 362 9.50 18.78 -1.92
C ASN A 362 8.29 18.54 -1.02
N ALA A 363 7.51 19.58 -0.67
CA ALA A 363 6.28 19.43 0.11
C ALA A 363 5.21 18.63 -0.67
N LYS A 364 4.97 18.94 -1.94
CA LYS A 364 4.05 18.18 -2.82
C LYS A 364 4.44 16.72 -2.91
N ARG A 365 5.73 16.46 -3.13
CA ARG A 365 6.27 15.11 -3.22
C ARG A 365 6.11 14.35 -1.91
N LYS A 366 6.40 14.97 -0.77
CA LYS A 366 6.21 14.38 0.56
C LYS A 366 4.75 14.00 0.81
N LEU A 367 3.81 14.87 0.46
CA LEU A 367 2.38 14.56 0.57
C LEU A 367 1.97 13.39 -0.33
N ALA A 368 2.48 13.34 -1.56
CA ALA A 368 2.22 12.24 -2.50
C ALA A 368 2.79 10.90 -2.00
N THR A 369 4.01 10.90 -1.43
CA THR A 369 4.62 9.68 -0.88
C THR A 369 3.88 9.16 0.34
N GLU A 370 3.36 10.03 1.21
CA GLU A 370 2.57 9.65 2.38
C GLU A 370 1.26 8.90 2.03
N ARG A 371 0.67 9.19 0.86
CA ARG A 371 -0.64 8.64 0.48
C ARG A 371 -0.58 7.55 -0.56
N TRP A 372 0.35 7.61 -1.52
CA TRP A 372 0.32 6.76 -2.73
C TRP A 372 -0.96 6.97 -3.55
N ASP A 373 -1.36 8.23 -3.75
CA ASP A 373 -2.54 8.59 -4.55
C ASP A 373 -2.22 9.08 -5.97
N SER A 374 -1.06 8.69 -6.53
CA SER A 374 -0.66 8.88 -7.93
C SER A 374 -1.12 7.73 -8.84
N GLN A 375 -1.17 7.93 -10.15
CA GLN A 375 -1.65 6.90 -11.11
C GLN A 375 -0.65 5.74 -11.26
N ILE A 376 0.63 6.07 -11.40
CA ILE A 376 1.75 5.13 -11.47
C ILE A 376 2.69 5.42 -10.31
N ILE A 377 3.03 4.41 -9.54
CA ILE A 377 3.95 4.51 -8.40
C ILE A 377 5.12 3.57 -8.66
N VAL A 378 6.33 4.09 -8.67
CA VAL A 378 7.56 3.30 -8.73
C VAL A 378 8.21 3.29 -7.35
N THR A 379 8.34 2.12 -6.77
CA THR A 379 8.78 1.92 -5.39
C THR A 379 9.73 0.74 -5.27
N THR A 380 10.29 0.52 -4.08
CA THR A 380 11.13 -0.65 -3.82
C THR A 380 10.40 -1.78 -3.11
N MET A 381 10.94 -3.00 -3.21
CA MET A 381 10.46 -4.14 -2.41
C MET A 381 10.44 -3.84 -0.91
N VAL A 382 11.46 -3.13 -0.40
CA VAL A 382 11.52 -2.73 1.02
C VAL A 382 10.37 -1.79 1.37
N ARG A 383 10.13 -0.74 0.57
CA ARG A 383 9.04 0.22 0.81
C ARG A 383 7.66 -0.41 0.66
N PHE A 384 7.50 -1.34 -0.28
CA PHE A 384 6.30 -2.16 -0.39
C PHE A 384 6.06 -2.96 0.91
N LEU A 385 7.06 -3.70 1.39
CA LEU A 385 6.92 -4.49 2.61
C LEU A 385 6.69 -3.62 3.84
N GLU A 386 7.37 -2.48 3.98
CA GLU A 386 7.14 -1.51 5.06
C GLU A 386 5.69 -0.99 5.03
N THR A 387 5.14 -0.70 3.84
CA THR A 387 3.76 -0.21 3.69
C THR A 387 2.72 -1.21 4.20
N VAL A 388 2.95 -2.51 4.06
CA VAL A 388 2.00 -3.56 4.46
C VAL A 388 2.29 -4.09 5.88
N MET A 389 3.56 -4.23 6.23
CA MET A 389 4.00 -4.93 7.45
C MET A 389 4.22 -4.00 8.64
N SER A 390 4.44 -2.69 8.43
CA SER A 390 4.63 -1.73 9.52
C SER A 390 3.42 -1.68 10.47
N SER A 391 3.66 -1.23 11.70
CA SER A 391 2.65 -0.83 12.67
C SER A 391 2.42 0.69 12.68
N LYS A 392 3.31 1.46 12.03
CA LYS A 392 3.34 2.92 12.10
C LYS A 392 2.28 3.54 11.21
N SER A 393 1.50 4.47 11.75
CA SER A 393 0.48 5.21 10.99
C SER A 393 1.01 5.85 9.71
N GLY A 394 2.23 6.42 9.73
CA GLY A 394 2.84 7.04 8.53
C GLY A 394 3.09 6.06 7.39
N ASP A 395 3.51 4.83 7.70
CA ASP A 395 3.75 3.81 6.69
C ASP A 395 2.46 3.14 6.23
N LEU A 396 1.56 2.86 7.17
CA LEU A 396 0.28 2.23 6.89
C LEU A 396 -0.68 3.15 6.15
N ARG A 397 -0.55 4.48 6.23
CA ARG A 397 -1.44 5.46 5.57
C ARG A 397 -1.67 5.18 4.07
N ARG A 398 -0.66 4.64 3.38
CA ARG A 398 -0.67 4.34 1.94
C ARG A 398 -1.21 2.95 1.60
N PHE A 399 -1.34 2.06 2.57
CA PHE A 399 -1.71 0.66 2.33
C PHE A 399 -3.07 0.51 1.61
N HIS A 400 -4.06 1.34 1.95
CA HIS A 400 -5.38 1.28 1.33
C HIS A 400 -5.36 1.58 -0.18
N ASN A 401 -4.43 2.43 -0.64
CA ASN A 401 -4.25 2.75 -2.06
C ASN A 401 -3.65 1.60 -2.86
N MET A 402 -3.33 0.46 -2.24
CA MET A 402 -2.93 -0.77 -2.93
C MET A 402 -4.12 -1.64 -3.32
N ALA A 403 -5.34 -1.32 -2.87
CA ALA A 403 -6.57 -1.96 -3.32
C ALA A 403 -6.85 -1.61 -4.79
N ASP A 404 -7.53 -2.52 -5.48
CA ASP A 404 -7.94 -2.40 -6.88
C ASP A 404 -6.84 -1.85 -7.83
N SER A 405 -5.61 -2.30 -7.58
CA SER A 405 -4.40 -1.82 -8.25
C SER A 405 -3.74 -2.94 -9.05
N ILE A 406 -2.88 -2.57 -10.00
CA ILE A 406 -1.99 -3.50 -10.71
C ILE A 406 -0.61 -3.39 -10.08
N ILE A 407 -0.15 -4.45 -9.42
CA ILE A 407 1.13 -4.46 -8.71
C ILE A 407 2.10 -5.37 -9.45
N ILE A 408 3.12 -4.77 -10.04
CA ILE A 408 4.17 -5.47 -10.77
C ILE A 408 5.39 -5.59 -9.87
N PHE A 409 5.83 -6.83 -9.63
CA PHE A 409 7.09 -7.10 -8.94
C PHE A 409 8.15 -7.46 -9.97
N ASP A 410 9.09 -6.55 -10.21
CA ASP A 410 10.24 -6.82 -11.07
C ASP A 410 11.30 -7.63 -10.32
N GLU A 411 11.99 -8.49 -11.05
CA GLU A 411 13.03 -9.39 -10.53
C GLU A 411 12.67 -10.06 -9.19
N ILE A 412 11.46 -10.62 -9.08
CA ILE A 412 10.93 -11.18 -7.82
C ILE A 412 11.83 -12.26 -7.18
N GLN A 413 12.73 -12.88 -7.95
CA GLN A 413 13.70 -13.85 -7.44
C GLN A 413 14.70 -13.25 -6.43
N SER A 414 14.80 -11.93 -6.30
CA SER A 414 15.63 -11.29 -5.27
C SER A 414 14.99 -11.28 -3.89
N LEU A 415 13.74 -11.73 -3.75
CA LEU A 415 13.05 -11.79 -2.46
C LEU A 415 13.79 -12.76 -1.52
N PRO A 416 14.13 -12.35 -0.29
CA PRO A 416 14.74 -13.25 0.70
C PRO A 416 13.88 -14.49 0.95
N THR A 417 14.50 -15.66 1.02
CA THR A 417 13.80 -16.95 1.15
C THR A 417 12.96 -17.04 2.44
N ASN A 418 13.43 -16.42 3.51
CA ASN A 418 12.72 -16.35 4.79
C ASN A 418 11.46 -15.44 4.75
N ALA A 419 11.31 -14.61 3.72
CA ALA A 419 10.16 -13.71 3.55
C ALA A 419 9.08 -14.25 2.59
N ILE A 420 9.35 -15.35 1.86
CA ILE A 420 8.47 -15.86 0.79
C ILE A 420 7.04 -16.12 1.28
N ASN A 421 6.87 -16.83 2.40
CA ASN A 421 5.54 -17.18 2.87
C ASN A 421 4.73 -15.94 3.26
N LEU A 422 5.36 -14.95 3.90
CA LEU A 422 4.71 -13.68 4.29
C LEU A 422 4.32 -12.89 3.04
N PHE A 423 5.23 -12.79 2.07
CA PHE A 423 4.98 -12.15 0.80
C PHE A 423 3.80 -12.81 0.06
N ASN A 424 3.77 -14.14 -0.01
CA ASN A 424 2.70 -14.90 -0.65
C ASN A 424 1.33 -14.62 -0.01
N GLU A 425 1.26 -14.57 1.33
CA GLU A 425 0.01 -14.18 2.01
C GLU A 425 -0.42 -12.77 1.61
N VAL A 426 0.52 -11.81 1.62
CA VAL A 426 0.25 -10.41 1.27
C VAL A 426 -0.28 -10.28 -0.16
N VAL A 427 0.39 -10.85 -1.16
CA VAL A 427 -0.05 -10.71 -2.56
C VAL A 427 -1.35 -11.46 -2.83
N SER A 428 -1.58 -12.59 -2.17
CA SER A 428 -2.84 -13.32 -2.24
C SER A 428 -3.99 -12.55 -1.58
N PHE A 429 -3.74 -11.87 -0.44
CA PHE A 429 -4.70 -10.97 0.19
C PHE A 429 -5.04 -9.79 -0.72
N LEU A 430 -4.01 -9.10 -1.24
CA LEU A 430 -4.18 -7.98 -2.16
C LEU A 430 -5.01 -8.40 -3.37
N SER A 431 -4.79 -9.60 -3.91
CA SER A 431 -5.50 -10.06 -5.09
C SER A 431 -6.93 -10.55 -4.82
N LYS A 432 -7.11 -11.45 -3.86
CA LYS A 432 -8.41 -12.08 -3.62
C LYS A 432 -9.36 -11.25 -2.76
N ILE A 433 -8.81 -10.51 -1.80
CA ILE A 433 -9.61 -9.71 -0.89
C ILE A 433 -9.77 -8.29 -1.44
N LEU A 434 -8.68 -7.61 -1.81
CA LEU A 434 -8.71 -6.20 -2.24
C LEU A 434 -8.81 -5.99 -3.76
N GLY A 435 -8.96 -7.07 -4.54
CA GLY A 435 -9.20 -6.98 -5.98
C GLY A 435 -8.00 -6.55 -6.82
N SER A 436 -6.78 -6.60 -6.32
CA SER A 436 -5.59 -6.19 -7.07
C SER A 436 -5.09 -7.27 -8.05
N THR A 437 -4.52 -6.86 -9.18
CA THR A 437 -3.84 -7.76 -10.11
C THR A 437 -2.36 -7.77 -9.80
N ILE A 438 -1.78 -8.95 -9.60
CA ILE A 438 -0.37 -9.10 -9.26
C ILE A 438 0.38 -9.69 -10.45
N VAL A 439 1.51 -9.09 -10.83
CA VAL A 439 2.39 -9.62 -11.89
C VAL A 439 3.78 -9.87 -11.34
N LEU A 440 4.14 -11.15 -11.23
CA LEU A 440 5.45 -11.61 -10.76
C LEU A 440 6.40 -11.74 -11.95
N CYS A 441 7.26 -10.74 -12.14
CA CYS A 441 8.19 -10.67 -13.26
C CYS A 441 9.56 -11.24 -12.86
N SER A 442 10.10 -12.16 -13.66
CA SER A 442 11.40 -12.75 -13.37
C SER A 442 12.11 -13.20 -14.63
N ALA A 443 13.45 -13.21 -14.60
CA ALA A 443 14.26 -13.88 -15.62
C ALA A 443 14.37 -15.39 -15.40
N THR A 444 14.17 -15.89 -14.17
CA THR A 444 14.30 -17.30 -13.81
C THR A 444 13.19 -17.67 -12.84
N GLN A 445 12.38 -18.69 -13.11
CA GLN A 445 11.25 -19.04 -12.24
C GLN A 445 11.72 -19.26 -10.79
N PRO A 446 11.36 -18.38 -9.84
CA PRO A 446 11.68 -18.60 -8.44
C PRO A 446 10.77 -19.68 -7.85
N LEU A 447 11.24 -20.35 -6.78
CA LEU A 447 10.49 -21.39 -6.07
C LEU A 447 9.35 -20.84 -5.17
N LEU A 448 8.74 -19.70 -5.52
CA LEU A 448 7.72 -19.03 -4.68
C LEU A 448 6.52 -19.92 -4.38
N GLU A 449 6.24 -20.90 -5.24
CA GLU A 449 5.10 -21.83 -5.10
C GLU A 449 5.51 -23.20 -4.59
N ARG A 450 6.81 -23.50 -4.56
CA ARG A 450 7.33 -24.75 -4.00
C ARG A 450 7.62 -24.59 -2.51
N THR A 451 6.75 -23.86 -1.82
CA THR A 451 6.76 -23.66 -0.38
C THR A 451 5.92 -24.75 0.29
N SER A 452 6.23 -25.05 1.55
CA SER A 452 5.41 -25.95 2.36
C SER A 452 4.00 -25.39 2.59
N ARG A 453 3.89 -24.05 2.68
CA ARG A 453 2.61 -23.33 2.74
C ARG A 453 2.13 -23.04 1.32
N LYS A 454 0.97 -23.57 0.93
CA LYS A 454 0.31 -23.29 -0.36
C LYS A 454 -0.53 -22.01 -0.26
N ASN A 455 0.13 -20.87 -0.09
CA ASN A 455 -0.51 -19.58 0.18
C ASN A 455 -0.32 -18.53 -0.93
N LEU A 456 0.24 -18.94 -2.07
CA LEU A 456 0.26 -18.12 -3.29
C LEU A 456 -0.87 -18.57 -4.23
N LEU A 457 -1.86 -17.71 -4.42
CA LEU A 457 -3.09 -18.01 -5.17
C LEU A 457 -3.01 -17.57 -6.63
N LEU A 458 -2.18 -18.27 -7.39
CA LEU A 458 -2.10 -18.09 -8.84
C LEU A 458 -3.45 -18.23 -9.55
N ALA A 459 -3.58 -17.53 -10.67
CA ALA A 459 -4.65 -17.81 -11.63
C ALA A 459 -4.45 -19.19 -12.31
N ASP A 460 -5.52 -19.78 -12.82
CA ASP A 460 -5.50 -21.10 -13.49
C ASP A 460 -4.52 -21.17 -14.66
N CYS A 461 -4.43 -20.07 -15.43
CA CYS A 461 -3.41 -19.86 -16.45
C CYS A 461 -2.52 -18.69 -16.01
N PRO A 462 -1.48 -18.94 -15.20
CA PRO A 462 -0.74 -17.86 -14.55
C PRO A 462 0.27 -17.18 -15.49
N ASN A 463 0.78 -17.88 -16.50
CA ASN A 463 1.81 -17.32 -17.37
C ASN A 463 1.18 -16.35 -18.39
N LEU A 464 1.71 -15.13 -18.47
CA LEU A 464 1.30 -14.11 -19.46
C LEU A 464 1.92 -14.36 -20.84
N ILE A 465 3.01 -15.11 -20.90
CA ILE A 465 3.64 -15.51 -22.16
C ILE A 465 3.92 -17.00 -22.11
N ASP A 466 3.97 -17.62 -23.28
CA ASP A 466 4.35 -19.01 -23.41
C ASP A 466 5.80 -19.20 -22.94
N ASP A 467 6.00 -20.21 -22.09
CA ASP A 467 7.32 -20.62 -21.59
C ASP A 467 8.09 -21.33 -22.71
N SER A 468 8.53 -20.57 -23.71
CA SER A 468 9.30 -21.11 -24.83
C SER A 468 10.78 -21.12 -24.48
N GLN A 469 11.36 -22.32 -24.38
CA GLN A 469 12.82 -22.51 -24.36
C GLN A 469 13.50 -21.76 -25.51
N GLU A 470 12.81 -21.58 -26.63
CA GLU A 470 13.26 -20.82 -27.79
C GLU A 470 13.65 -19.37 -27.46
N TYR A 471 12.86 -18.64 -26.64
CA TYR A 471 13.24 -17.29 -26.22
C TYR A 471 14.47 -17.29 -25.33
N PHE A 472 14.58 -18.26 -24.42
CA PHE A 472 15.74 -18.41 -23.56
C PHE A 472 17.00 -18.68 -24.38
N GLU A 473 16.95 -19.57 -25.37
CA GLU A 473 18.07 -19.88 -26.24
C GLU A 473 18.49 -18.70 -27.11
N LYS A 474 17.54 -18.01 -27.76
CA LYS A 474 17.82 -16.88 -28.65
C LYS A 474 18.28 -15.62 -27.91
N LEU A 475 17.89 -15.45 -26.66
CA LEU A 475 18.33 -14.34 -25.80
C LEU A 475 19.55 -14.71 -24.93
N ARG A 476 20.02 -15.97 -24.98
CA ARG A 476 21.18 -16.42 -24.22
C ARG A 476 22.45 -15.74 -24.74
N ARG A 477 22.94 -14.76 -23.98
CA ARG A 477 24.21 -14.08 -24.25
C ARG A 477 25.42 -14.75 -23.60
N THR A 478 25.19 -15.69 -22.69
CA THR A 478 26.24 -16.30 -21.84
C THR A 478 26.11 -17.82 -21.83
N CYS A 479 27.17 -18.51 -22.23
CA CYS A 479 27.33 -19.95 -22.00
C CYS A 479 28.09 -20.16 -20.69
N VAL A 480 27.50 -20.89 -19.75
CA VAL A 480 28.17 -21.28 -18.51
C VAL A 480 28.67 -22.70 -18.73
N VAL A 481 29.99 -22.87 -18.69
CA VAL A 481 30.65 -24.18 -18.78
C VAL A 481 31.26 -24.43 -17.41
N ALA A 482 30.75 -25.42 -16.68
CA ALA A 482 31.33 -25.81 -15.41
C ALA A 482 32.74 -26.36 -15.64
N ALA A 483 33.72 -25.88 -14.89
CA ALA A 483 35.05 -26.42 -14.92
C ALA A 483 35.02 -27.86 -14.38
N THR A 484 35.57 -28.81 -15.13
CA THR A 484 35.62 -30.23 -14.74
C THR A 484 36.71 -30.54 -13.72
N GLU A 485 37.56 -29.56 -13.40
CA GLU A 485 38.70 -29.69 -12.49
C GLU A 485 38.63 -28.61 -11.42
N MET A 486 38.88 -28.98 -10.16
CA MET A 486 39.04 -28.03 -9.06
C MET A 486 40.26 -27.15 -9.33
N LYS A 487 40.06 -25.84 -9.38
CA LYS A 487 41.15 -24.87 -9.57
C LYS A 487 41.53 -24.25 -8.23
N ASN A 488 42.83 -24.04 -8.03
CA ASN A 488 43.32 -23.29 -6.86
C ASN A 488 43.17 -21.77 -7.08
N CYS A 489 43.35 -20.99 -6.01
CA CYS A 489 43.18 -19.53 -6.06
C CYS A 489 44.13 -18.84 -7.06
N ASP A 490 45.33 -19.38 -7.26
CA ASP A 490 46.34 -18.80 -8.17
C ASP A 490 45.94 -19.05 -9.64
N GLU A 491 45.45 -20.25 -9.95
CA GLU A 491 44.90 -20.59 -11.26
C GLU A 491 43.64 -19.77 -11.59
N LEU A 492 42.80 -19.50 -10.59
CA LEU A 492 41.64 -18.61 -10.76
C LEU A 492 42.08 -17.17 -11.04
N ALA A 493 43.12 -16.68 -10.33
CA ALA A 493 43.67 -15.35 -10.53
C ALA A 493 44.27 -15.17 -11.93
N GLU A 494 45.00 -16.16 -12.45
CA GLU A 494 45.53 -16.14 -13.82
C GLU A 494 44.41 -16.11 -14.88
N ILE A 495 43.34 -16.86 -14.68
CA ILE A 495 42.18 -16.86 -15.58
C ILE A 495 41.49 -15.50 -15.59
N LEU A 496 41.28 -14.90 -14.41
CA LEU A 496 40.70 -13.56 -14.31
C LEU A 496 41.62 -12.52 -14.98
N TYR A 497 42.94 -12.62 -14.76
CA TYR A 497 43.93 -11.71 -15.36
C TYR A 497 43.91 -11.77 -16.90
N LEU A 498 43.87 -12.99 -17.48
CA LEU A 498 43.76 -13.19 -18.93
C LEU A 498 42.45 -12.65 -19.52
N ILE A 499 41.36 -12.66 -18.75
CA ILE A 499 40.05 -12.13 -19.16
C ILE A 499 40.06 -10.59 -19.20
N PHE A 500 40.77 -9.93 -18.28
CA PHE A 500 40.79 -8.46 -18.20
C PHE A 500 41.78 -7.81 -19.18
N ASP A 501 42.91 -8.45 -19.53
CA ASP A 501 43.93 -7.87 -20.43
C ASP A 501 43.68 -8.13 -21.94
N TYR A 502 42.81 -9.08 -22.32
CA TYR A 502 42.47 -9.37 -23.73
C TYR A 502 40.95 -9.41 -24.01
N PRO A 503 40.24 -8.27 -23.95
CA PRO A 503 38.78 -8.21 -24.09
C PRO A 503 38.26 -8.60 -25.49
N HIS A 504 39.13 -8.65 -26.52
CA HIS A 504 38.74 -8.90 -27.91
C HIS A 504 38.83 -10.37 -28.36
N LYS A 505 39.25 -11.31 -27.50
CA LYS A 505 39.37 -12.74 -27.90
C LYS A 505 38.55 -13.74 -27.08
N HIS A 506 37.96 -13.36 -25.94
CA HIS A 506 37.16 -14.29 -25.13
C HIS A 506 35.85 -13.64 -24.65
N HIS A 507 34.76 -13.91 -25.37
CA HIS A 507 33.39 -13.57 -24.98
C HIS A 507 32.76 -14.69 -24.15
N THR A 508 33.08 -14.77 -22.85
CA THR A 508 32.39 -15.48 -21.75
C THR A 508 33.43 -15.57 -20.62
N PHE A 509 33.21 -15.15 -19.38
CA PHE A 509 32.54 -15.88 -18.29
C PHE A 509 32.22 -14.90 -17.14
N LYS A 510 31.04 -15.00 -16.53
CA LYS A 510 30.66 -14.31 -15.29
C LYS A 510 29.96 -15.32 -14.38
N HIS A 511 30.76 -16.07 -13.62
CA HIS A 511 30.48 -16.63 -12.28
C HIS A 511 31.37 -17.86 -12.07
N PHE A 512 32.24 -17.76 -11.07
CA PHE A 512 32.91 -18.90 -10.45
C PHE A 512 32.28 -19.04 -9.06
N GLU A 513 31.71 -20.21 -8.76
CA GLU A 513 31.48 -20.60 -7.37
C GLU A 513 32.83 -21.07 -6.81
N VAL A 514 33.21 -20.52 -5.65
CA VAL A 514 34.38 -20.94 -4.86
C VAL A 514 33.90 -21.94 -3.82
#